data_AF-A0A9Q0LAS8-F1
#
_entry.id   AF-A0A9Q0LAS8-F1
#
_cell.length_a   1.000
_cell.length_b   1.000
_cell.length_c   1.000
_cell.angle_alpha   90.00
_cell.angle_beta   90.00
_cell.angle_gamma   90.00
#
_symmetry.space_group_name_H-M   'P 1'
#
loop_
_entity.id
_entity.type
_entity.pdbx_description
1 polymer ?
#
loop_
_entity_poly.entity_id
_entity_poly.type
_entity_poly.pdbx_seq_one_letter_code
_entity_poly.pdbx_strand_id
1 'polypeptide(L)'
;MDATTIYKAATTKFSKYARWICLVAAVAFLICGIIDCFYLLGVGIFCIVFSIPLAMIEVPWPACFSSLLGDIVGDFRFRGVIYIVLSIPPFFSKVTVVCGIILIIGGILYVISGFKGEKATEKKSGHVAGLI
;
A
#
# COMPACT_ATOMS: atom_id res chain seq x y z
N MET A 1 31.94 -5.53 -7.78
CA MET A 1 30.48 -5.34 -7.64
C MET A 1 30.28 -4.11 -6.78
N ASP A 2 29.84 -3.00 -7.38
CA ASP A 2 29.71 -1.73 -6.66
C ASP A 2 28.63 -1.77 -5.58
N ALA A 3 28.93 -1.17 -4.43
CA ALA A 3 28.02 -1.07 -3.28
C ALA A 3 26.67 -0.42 -3.66
N THR A 4 26.67 0.46 -4.66
CA THR A 4 25.48 1.09 -5.23
C THR A 4 24.53 0.10 -5.90
N THR A 5 25.04 -0.96 -6.52
CA THR A 5 24.23 -2.00 -7.18
C THR A 5 23.59 -2.92 -6.15
N ILE A 6 24.31 -3.26 -5.08
CA ILE A 6 23.79 -4.06 -3.96
C ILE A 6 22.71 -3.27 -3.21
N TYR A 7 22.93 -1.96 -3.00
CA TYR A 7 21.96 -1.08 -2.35
C TYR A 7 20.65 -0.96 -3.16
N LYS A 8 20.72 -0.80 -4.49
CA LYS A 8 19.53 -0.78 -5.38
C LYS A 8 18.79 -2.13 -5.45
N ALA A 9 19.53 -3.24 -5.38
CA ALA A 9 18.92 -4.58 -5.39
C ALA A 9 18.23 -4.92 -4.05
N ALA A 10 18.75 -4.43 -2.93
CA ALA A 10 18.12 -4.62 -1.62
C ALA A 10 16.85 -3.77 -1.46
N THR A 11 16.89 -2.51 -1.89
CA THR A 11 15.76 -1.56 -1.84
C THR A 11 14.56 -2.04 -2.65
N THR A 12 14.76 -2.47 -3.90
CA THR A 12 13.67 -3.02 -4.74
C THR A 12 12.99 -4.28 -4.20
N LYS A 13 13.61 -5.01 -3.26
CA LYS A 13 12.97 -6.13 -2.56
C LYS A 13 12.05 -5.61 -1.45
N PHE A 14 12.49 -4.62 -0.66
CA PHE A 14 11.69 -4.07 0.44
C PHE A 14 10.36 -3.48 -0.02
N SER A 15 10.35 -2.67 -1.09
CA SER A 15 9.09 -2.12 -1.64
C SER A 15 8.15 -3.20 -2.18
N LYS A 16 8.67 -4.27 -2.78
CA LYS A 16 7.84 -5.41 -3.20
C LYS A 16 7.21 -6.13 -2.02
N TYR A 17 7.96 -6.36 -0.94
CA TYR A 17 7.42 -7.00 0.27
C TYR A 17 6.39 -6.09 0.96
N ALA A 18 6.66 -4.79 1.10
CA ALA A 18 5.72 -3.83 1.68
C ALA A 18 4.39 -3.80 0.92
N ARG A 19 4.47 -3.82 -0.41
CA ARG A 19 3.31 -3.89 -1.30
C ARG A 19 2.48 -5.17 -1.11
N TRP A 20 3.11 -6.33 -1.05
CA TRP A 20 2.40 -7.58 -0.79
C TRP A 20 1.74 -7.60 0.59
N ILE A 21 2.43 -7.11 1.62
CA ILE A 21 1.88 -7.02 2.98
C ILE A 21 0.66 -6.11 3.01
N CYS A 22 0.72 -4.94 2.37
CA CYS A 22 -0.40 -4.00 2.33
C CYS A 22 -1.57 -4.51 1.50
N LEU A 23 -1.31 -5.28 0.44
CA LEU A 23 -2.36 -5.94 -0.34
C LEU A 23 -3.06 -7.05 0.45
N VAL A 24 -2.31 -7.88 1.17
CA VAL A 24 -2.87 -8.87 2.11
C VAL A 24 -3.66 -8.18 3.21
N ALA A 25 -3.16 -7.06 3.74
CA ALA A 25 -3.85 -6.26 4.74
C ALA A 25 -5.18 -5.72 4.21
N ALA A 26 -5.23 -5.23 2.96
CA ALA A 26 -6.44 -4.72 2.33
C ALA A 26 -7.50 -5.82 2.14
N VAL A 27 -7.09 -7.02 1.72
CA VAL A 27 -8.01 -8.17 1.59
C VAL A 27 -8.51 -8.62 2.97
N ALA A 28 -7.62 -8.70 3.96
CA ALA A 28 -8.00 -9.03 5.34
C ALA A 28 -8.98 -7.98 5.89
N PHE A 29 -8.76 -6.70 5.60
CA PHE A 29 -9.67 -5.60 5.94
C PHE A 29 -11.07 -5.77 5.37
N LEU A 30 -11.17 -6.17 4.10
CA LEU A 30 -12.46 -6.44 3.45
C LEU A 30 -13.19 -7.59 4.16
N ILE A 31 -12.51 -8.71 4.40
CA ILE A 31 -13.10 -9.91 5.02
C ILE A 31 -13.53 -9.59 6.46
N CYS A 32 -12.64 -9.00 7.26
CA CYS A 32 -12.94 -8.61 8.64
C CYS A 32 -14.01 -7.53 8.71
N GLY A 33 -14.05 -6.59 7.76
CA GLY A 33 -15.10 -5.57 7.66
C GLY A 33 -16.48 -6.17 7.38
N ILE A 34 -16.57 -7.17 6.50
CA ILE A 34 -17.83 -7.91 6.26
C ILE A 34 -18.28 -8.62 7.52
N ILE A 35 -17.36 -9.25 8.26
CA ILE A 35 -17.68 -9.92 9.53
C ILE A 35 -18.13 -8.89 10.57
N ASP A 36 -17.43 -7.76 10.69
CA ASP A 36 -17.76 -6.70 11.66
C ASP A 36 -19.05 -5.95 11.32
N CYS A 37 -19.52 -5.95 10.07
CA CYS A 37 -20.85 -5.42 9.76
C CYS A 37 -21.97 -6.09 10.55
N PHE A 38 -21.78 -7.34 11.00
CA PHE A 38 -22.73 -8.06 11.84
C PHE A 38 -22.66 -7.67 13.33
N TYR A 39 -21.56 -7.06 13.79
CA TYR A 39 -21.33 -6.73 15.21
C TYR A 39 -21.32 -5.21 15.46
N LEU A 40 -20.60 -4.47 14.63
CA LEU A 40 -20.35 -3.03 14.71
C LEU A 40 -20.42 -2.42 13.31
N LEU A 41 -21.65 -2.15 12.86
CA LEU A 41 -21.96 -1.70 11.50
C LEU A 41 -21.11 -0.49 11.05
N GLY A 42 -20.81 0.45 11.94
CA GLY A 42 -19.97 1.61 11.62
C GLY A 42 -18.50 1.25 11.29
N VAL A 43 -17.87 0.39 12.09
CA VAL A 43 -16.47 -0.03 11.87
C VAL A 43 -16.38 -0.97 10.66
N GLY A 44 -17.36 -1.88 10.51
CA GLY A 44 -17.44 -2.79 9.36
C GLY A 44 -17.54 -2.05 8.03
N ILE A 45 -18.44 -1.07 7.92
CA ILE A 45 -18.58 -0.25 6.71
C ILE A 45 -17.31 0.53 6.42
N PHE A 46 -16.68 1.12 7.44
CA PHE A 46 -15.40 1.82 7.28
C PHE A 46 -14.34 0.88 6.66
N CYS A 47 -14.17 -0.31 7.22
CA CYS A 47 -13.21 -1.30 6.73
C CYS A 47 -13.46 -1.70 5.27
N ILE A 48 -14.74 -1.90 4.89
CA ILE A 48 -15.11 -2.24 3.51
C ILE A 48 -14.81 -1.07 2.56
N VAL A 49 -15.27 0.15 2.90
CA VAL A 49 -15.10 1.34 2.06
C VAL A 49 -13.64 1.64 1.81
N PHE A 50 -12.78 1.48 2.83
CA PHE A 50 -11.37 1.79 2.72
C PHE A 50 -10.51 0.65 2.18
N SER A 51 -10.96 -0.61 2.23
CA SER A 51 -10.23 -1.75 1.64
C SER A 51 -10.04 -1.61 0.12
N ILE A 52 -11.03 -1.03 -0.58
CA ILE A 52 -11.00 -0.88 -2.03
C ILE A 52 -9.94 0.16 -2.45
N PRO A 53 -9.96 1.41 -1.95
CA PRO A 53 -8.88 2.37 -2.19
C PRO A 53 -7.49 1.86 -1.82
N LEU A 54 -7.36 1.15 -0.70
CA LEU A 54 -6.07 0.57 -0.29
C LEU A 54 -5.54 -0.45 -1.31
N ALA A 55 -6.41 -1.35 -1.76
CA ALA A 55 -6.07 -2.31 -2.80
C ALA A 55 -5.74 -1.60 -4.13
N MET A 56 -6.51 -0.56 -4.48
CA MET A 56 -6.28 0.20 -5.71
C MET A 56 -4.92 0.94 -5.68
N ILE A 57 -4.52 1.55 -4.57
CA ILE A 57 -3.18 2.19 -4.42
C ILE A 57 -2.03 1.20 -4.69
N GLU A 58 -2.25 -0.09 -4.44
CA GLU A 58 -1.27 -1.15 -4.63
C GLU A 58 -1.28 -1.81 -6.01
N VAL A 59 -2.35 -1.63 -6.79
CA VAL A 59 -2.44 -2.17 -8.15
C VAL A 59 -1.86 -1.13 -9.13
N PRO A 60 -1.03 -1.53 -10.11
CA PRO A 60 -0.56 -0.60 -11.13
C PRO A 60 -1.76 -0.06 -11.91
N TRP A 61 -1.99 1.26 -11.82
CA TRP A 61 -3.11 1.91 -12.49
C TRP A 61 -2.84 2.02 -13.99
N PRO A 62 -3.91 1.98 -14.83
CA PRO A 62 -3.81 2.40 -16.22
C PRO A 62 -3.44 3.90 -16.29
N ALA A 63 -2.65 4.26 -17.30
CA ALA A 63 -2.02 5.59 -17.46
C ALA A 63 -2.98 6.80 -17.45
N CYS A 64 -4.30 6.60 -17.58
CA CYS A 64 -5.27 7.69 -17.52
C CYS A 64 -5.48 8.29 -16.12
N PHE A 65 -5.18 7.56 -15.04
CA PHE A 65 -5.31 8.06 -13.66
C PHE A 65 -3.98 8.52 -13.06
N SER A 66 -2.85 8.30 -13.75
CA SER A 66 -1.51 8.48 -13.18
C SER A 66 -1.03 9.93 -13.12
N SER A 67 -1.62 10.85 -13.87
CA SER A 67 -1.11 12.23 -13.94
C SER A 67 -1.39 13.09 -12.71
N LEU A 68 -2.46 12.84 -11.95
CA LEU A 68 -2.83 13.67 -10.78
C LEU A 68 -2.70 12.90 -9.46
N LEU A 69 -3.06 11.62 -9.45
CA LEU A 69 -2.88 10.75 -8.29
C LEU A 69 -1.50 10.08 -8.26
N GLY A 70 -0.85 9.87 -9.41
CA GLY A 70 0.40 9.12 -9.50
C GLY A 70 1.60 9.81 -8.85
N ASP A 71 1.61 11.14 -8.74
CA ASP A 71 2.68 11.87 -8.02
C ASP A 71 2.52 11.74 -6.50
N ILE A 72 1.30 11.87 -5.98
CA ILE A 72 0.98 11.77 -4.54
C ILE A 72 1.09 10.30 -4.08
N VAL A 73 0.56 9.40 -4.88
CA VAL A 73 0.66 7.95 -4.69
C VAL A 73 2.04 7.44 -5.12
N GLY A 74 2.87 8.26 -5.78
CA GLY A 74 4.24 7.91 -6.15
C GLY A 74 5.20 7.92 -4.96
N ASP A 75 4.84 8.67 -3.92
CA ASP A 75 5.68 8.87 -2.73
C ASP A 75 5.39 7.81 -1.66
N PHE A 76 6.36 6.94 -1.41
CA PHE A 76 6.23 5.87 -0.41
C PHE A 76 6.07 6.41 1.01
N ARG A 77 6.55 7.63 1.30
CA ARG A 77 6.37 8.25 2.62
C ARG A 77 4.91 8.57 2.88
N PHE A 78 4.26 9.19 1.89
CA PHE A 78 2.87 9.59 2.00
C PHE A 78 1.95 8.37 2.11
N ARG A 79 2.21 7.33 1.29
CA ARG A 79 1.55 6.03 1.42
C ARG A 79 1.67 5.46 2.83
N GLY A 80 2.89 5.40 3.37
CA GLY A 80 3.15 4.85 4.70
C GLY A 80 2.37 5.58 5.81
N VAL A 81 2.29 6.90 5.75
CA VAL A 81 1.50 7.71 6.70
C VAL A 81 0.00 7.41 6.56
N ILE A 82 -0.53 7.30 5.34
CA ILE A 82 -1.94 6.93 5.12
C ILE A 82 -2.23 5.58 5.76
N TYR A 83 -1.41 4.56 5.53
CA TYR A 83 -1.62 3.22 6.11
C TYR A 83 -1.61 3.25 7.65
N ILE A 84 -0.75 4.06 8.27
CA ILE A 84 -0.70 4.23 9.72
C ILE A 84 -1.96 4.92 10.25
N VAL A 85 -2.40 6.02 9.63
CA VAL A 85 -3.63 6.73 10.05
C VAL A 85 -4.85 5.84 9.88
N LEU A 86 -4.92 5.08 8.78
CA LEU A 86 -6.04 4.17 8.50
C LEU A 86 -6.09 2.95 9.43
N SER A 87 -5.01 2.67 10.15
CA SER A 87 -4.97 1.58 11.12
C SER A 87 -5.70 1.88 12.42
N ILE A 88 -6.04 3.15 12.70
CA ILE A 88 -6.67 3.58 13.96
C ILE A 88 -8.09 2.98 14.12
N PRO A 89 -9.01 3.08 13.14
CA PRO A 89 -10.37 2.58 13.29
C PRO A 89 -10.50 1.06 13.54
N PRO A 90 -9.64 0.20 12.96
CA PRO A 90 -9.60 -1.23 13.31
C PRO A 90 -9.38 -1.58 14.77
N PHE A 91 -8.79 -0.70 15.58
CA PHE A 91 -8.55 -1.00 16.99
C PHE A 91 -9.82 -0.97 17.84
N PHE A 92 -10.93 -0.44 17.31
CA PHE A 92 -12.22 -0.42 18.02
C PHE A 92 -12.97 -1.75 17.98
N SER A 93 -12.56 -2.71 17.13
CA SER A 93 -13.11 -4.07 17.11
C SER A 93 -12.03 -5.14 17.22
N LYS A 94 -12.26 -6.14 18.09
CA LYS A 94 -11.31 -7.24 18.34
C LYS A 94 -11.01 -8.03 17.06
N VAL A 95 -11.97 -8.13 16.14
CA VAL A 95 -11.85 -8.90 14.89
C VAL A 95 -10.90 -8.18 13.91
N THR A 96 -10.93 -6.85 13.88
CA THR A 96 -10.13 -6.04 12.97
C THR A 96 -8.78 -5.59 13.54
N VAL A 97 -8.54 -5.73 14.86
CA VAL A 97 -7.26 -5.36 15.51
C VAL A 97 -6.05 -5.97 14.80
N VAL A 98 -6.14 -7.24 14.40
CA VAL A 98 -5.05 -7.93 13.69
C VAL A 98 -4.75 -7.25 12.36
N CYS A 99 -5.79 -6.82 11.64
CA CYS A 99 -5.65 -6.09 10.38
C CYS A 99 -5.01 -4.71 10.58
N GLY A 100 -5.38 -4.01 11.66
CA GLY A 100 -4.75 -2.74 12.04
C GLY A 100 -3.25 -2.89 12.27
N ILE A 101 -2.82 -3.94 12.97
CA ILE A 101 -1.40 -4.23 13.22
C ILE A 101 -0.65 -4.49 11.91
N ILE A 102 -1.22 -5.29 10.99
CA ILE A 102 -0.60 -5.58 9.70
C ILE A 102 -0.45 -4.28 8.87
N LEU A 103 -1.45 -3.41 8.89
CA LEU A 103 -1.38 -2.09 8.25
C LEU A 103 -0.29 -1.20 8.83
N ILE A 104 -0.11 -1.19 10.15
CA ILE A 104 0.98 -0.45 10.79
C ILE A 104 2.33 -0.97 10.30
N ILE A 105 2.52 -2.29 10.28
CA ILE A 105 3.77 -2.91 9.82
C ILE A 105 4.04 -2.54 8.36
N GLY A 106 3.02 -2.66 7.49
CA GLY A 106 3.10 -2.26 6.09
C GLY A 106 3.42 -0.77 5.91
N GLY A 107 2.77 0.09 6.69
CA GLY A 107 3.01 1.53 6.69
C GLY A 107 4.42 1.91 7.12
N ILE A 108 4.95 1.27 8.17
CA ILE A 108 6.34 1.46 8.63
C ILE A 108 7.33 1.05 7.53
N LEU A 109 7.11 -0.11 6.89
CA LEU A 109 7.97 -0.55 5.78
C LEU A 109 7.97 0.46 4.63
N TYR A 110 6.81 1.05 4.33
CA TYR A 110 6.70 2.11 3.32
C TYR A 110 7.43 3.40 3.70
N VAL A 111 7.31 3.83 4.96
CA VAL A 111 8.05 4.99 5.46
C VAL A 111 9.57 4.75 5.36
N ILE A 112 10.03 3.56 5.75
CA ILE A 112 11.46 3.18 5.65
C ILE A 112 11.92 3.19 4.18
N SER A 113 11.15 2.61 3.26
CA SER A 113 11.45 2.66 1.82
C SER A 113 11.49 4.10 1.28
N GLY A 114 10.59 4.96 1.76
CA GLY A 114 10.57 6.38 1.42
C GLY A 114 11.78 7.16 1.98
N PHE A 115 12.27 6.83 3.17
CA PHE A 115 13.53 7.41 3.69
C PHE A 115 14.76 6.94 2.92
N LYS A 116 14.74 5.72 2.37
CA LYS A 116 15.79 5.19 1.49
C LYS A 116 15.77 5.78 0.07
N GLY A 117 14.84 6.70 -0.22
CA GLY A 117 14.75 7.39 -1.51
C GLY A 117 14.15 6.53 -2.63
N GLU A 118 13.50 5.41 -2.28
CA GLU A 118 12.67 4.70 -3.25
C GLU A 118 11.49 5.61 -3.62
N LYS A 119 11.19 5.70 -4.91
CA LYS A 119 9.92 6.23 -5.41
C LYS A 119 9.20 5.06 -6.07
N ALA A 120 7.87 5.08 -6.10
CA ALA A 120 7.12 4.16 -6.95
C ALA A 120 7.36 4.58 -8.41
N THR A 121 8.58 4.38 -8.91
CA THR A 121 8.92 4.65 -10.29
C THR A 121 8.03 3.75 -11.11
N GLU A 122 7.08 4.37 -11.82
CA GLU A 122 6.45 3.77 -12.98
C GLU A 122 7.57 3.10 -13.76
N LYS A 123 7.39 1.80 -13.99
CA LYS A 123 8.13 1.07 -14.99
C LYS A 123 7.89 1.82 -16.28
N LYS A 124 8.76 2.79 -16.63
CA LYS A 124 8.77 3.42 -17.94
C LYS A 124 8.70 2.26 -18.91
N SER A 125 7.56 2.18 -19.60
CA SER A 125 7.32 1.24 -20.66
C SER A 125 8.40 1.50 -21.71
N GLY A 126 9.52 0.80 -21.59
CA GLY A 126 10.55 0.68 -22.62
C GLY A 126 10.03 -0.23 -23.73
N HIS A 127 8.83 0.04 -24.23
CA HIS A 127 8.18 -0.68 -25.31
C HIS A 127 7.59 0.28 -26.35
N VAL A 128 8.23 1.43 -26.53
CA VAL A 128 8.05 2.28 -27.72
C VAL A 128 9.44 2.81 -28.14
N ALA A 129 10.32 1.90 -28.51
CA ALA A 129 11.56 2.22 -29.21
C ALA A 129 11.86 1.06 -30.16
N GLY A 130 11.33 1.14 -31.38
CA GLY A 130 11.66 0.23 -32.47
C GLY A 130 10.53 -0.66 -32.97
N LEU A 131 9.38 -0.09 -33.33
CA LEU A 131 8.57 -0.61 -34.44
C LEU A 131 7.56 0.46 -34.87
N ILE A 132 7.97 1.26 -35.85
CA ILE A 132 7.27 1.82 -37.03
C ILE A 132 8.21 2.89 -37.60
#